data_AF-A0A2U1CFH1-F1
#
_entry.id   AF-A0A2U1CFH1-F1
#
_cell.length_a   1.000
_cell.length_b   1.000
_cell.length_c   1.000
_cell.angle_alpha   90.00
_cell.angle_beta   90.00
_cell.angle_gamma   90.00
#
_symmetry.space_group_name_H-M   'P 1'
#
loop_
_entity.id
_entity.type
_entity.pdbx_description
1 polymer ?
#
loop_
_entity_poly.entity_id
_entity_poly.type
_entity_poly.pdbx_seq_one_letter_code
_entity_poly.pdbx_strand_id
1 'polypeptide(L)'
;MNREQFFQELRTALHREGFTPQPEQDELLPVEWDGLPLCRITADGGVRYWQVDVATPERERACERATDLACTVREYMTLLEQAPPLQAQSLTGDYRLLADFNGAVLAAHPTRLGVQFVTWDWSFDRTGLNQGNYFQENYAGAKQDFAIRAGLISKQQIFNQEQLIEIYRCCSDTLDAGYDLTAEQEKCIRGVQEQIAIAAPDALERIREQEQHPMEPYNQEPIM
;
A
#
# COMPACT_ATOMS: atom_id res chain seq x y z
N MET A 1 -8.77 13.22 17.39
CA MET A 1 -8.17 13.64 16.12
C MET A 1 -8.78 14.94 15.65
N ASN A 2 -7.95 15.94 15.34
CA ASN A 2 -8.41 17.18 14.73
C ASN A 2 -8.87 16.91 13.27
N ARG A 3 -10.12 17.27 12.96
CA ARG A 3 -10.72 17.14 11.62
C ARG A 3 -9.85 17.77 10.53
N GLU A 4 -9.32 18.96 10.81
CA GLU A 4 -8.52 19.72 9.84
C GLU A 4 -7.21 18.99 9.48
N GLN A 5 -6.54 18.42 10.48
CA GLN A 5 -5.31 17.64 10.28
C GLN A 5 -5.59 16.37 9.47
N PHE A 6 -6.67 15.66 9.80
CA PHE A 6 -7.09 14.47 9.06
C PHE A 6 -7.38 14.78 7.59
N PHE A 7 -8.20 15.80 7.31
CA PHE A 7 -8.50 16.19 5.93
C PHE A 7 -7.29 16.74 5.19
N GLN A 8 -6.37 17.43 5.88
CA GLN A 8 -5.14 17.87 5.24
C GLN A 8 -4.27 16.70 4.80
N GLU A 9 -4.05 15.72 5.68
CA GLU A 9 -3.29 14.51 5.34
C GLU A 9 -3.98 13.70 4.24
N LEU A 10 -5.29 13.51 4.36
CA LEU A 10 -6.08 12.78 3.38
C LEU A 10 -6.05 13.44 1.99
N ARG A 11 -6.10 14.78 1.91
CA ARG A 11 -5.93 15.50 0.64
C ARG A 11 -4.59 15.20 0.01
N THR A 12 -3.52 15.24 0.80
CA THR A 12 -2.16 14.97 0.33
C THR A 12 -2.03 13.53 -0.17
N ALA A 13 -2.63 12.56 0.53
CA ALA A 13 -2.67 11.17 0.10
C ALA A 13 -3.48 10.99 -1.21
N LEU A 14 -4.70 11.56 -1.28
CA LEU A 14 -5.58 11.46 -2.44
C LEU A 14 -4.96 12.02 -3.73
N HIS A 15 -4.30 13.18 -3.65
CA HIS A 15 -3.64 13.78 -4.82
C HIS A 15 -2.55 12.88 -5.41
N ARG A 16 -1.83 12.12 -4.57
CA ARG A 16 -0.77 11.23 -5.03
C ARG A 16 -1.30 10.03 -5.79
N GLU A 17 -2.45 9.53 -5.36
CA GLU A 17 -3.18 8.43 -5.99
C GLU A 17 -4.03 8.89 -7.20
N GLY A 18 -3.85 10.13 -7.67
CA GLY A 18 -4.52 10.67 -8.85
C GLY A 18 -5.96 11.13 -8.64
N PHE A 19 -6.42 11.24 -7.39
CA PHE A 19 -7.73 11.80 -7.06
C PHE A 19 -7.67 13.32 -6.90
N THR A 20 -8.79 13.99 -7.13
CA THR A 20 -8.92 15.43 -6.95
C THR A 20 -9.86 15.72 -5.78
N PRO A 21 -9.34 15.94 -4.56
CA PRO A 21 -10.17 16.33 -3.43
C PRO A 21 -10.61 17.79 -3.55
N GLN A 22 -11.89 18.03 -3.31
CA GLN A 22 -12.52 19.35 -3.39
C GLN A 22 -12.54 20.04 -2.01
N PRO A 23 -12.86 21.35 -1.95
CA PRO A 23 -13.11 22.03 -0.69
C PRO A 23 -14.18 21.30 0.15
N GLU A 24 -14.03 21.36 1.47
CA GLU A 24 -14.98 20.75 2.41
C GLU A 24 -16.39 21.31 2.20
N GLN A 25 -17.39 20.43 2.14
CA GLN A 25 -18.80 20.76 1.96
C GLN A 25 -19.62 19.93 2.95
N ASP A 26 -20.44 20.57 3.77
CA ASP A 26 -21.31 19.91 4.75
C ASP A 26 -20.55 18.92 5.67
N GLU A 27 -19.36 19.32 6.12
CA GLU A 27 -18.44 18.51 6.95
C GLU A 27 -17.87 17.25 6.27
N LEU A 28 -18.01 17.16 4.95
CA LEU A 28 -17.47 16.09 4.12
C LEU A 28 -16.38 16.63 3.20
N LEU A 29 -15.40 15.79 2.90
CA LEU A 29 -14.41 16.04 1.85
C LEU A 29 -14.91 15.38 0.55
N PRO A 30 -15.42 16.14 -0.44
CA PRO A 30 -15.77 15.57 -1.73
C PRO A 30 -14.51 15.20 -2.50
N VAL A 31 -14.58 14.11 -3.26
CA VAL A 31 -13.47 13.57 -4.05
C VAL A 31 -13.96 13.31 -5.47
N GLU A 32 -13.19 13.79 -6.43
CA GLU A 32 -13.38 13.55 -7.85
C GLU A 32 -12.30 12.61 -8.40
N TRP A 33 -12.65 11.91 -9.47
CA TRP A 33 -11.74 11.07 -10.25
C TRP A 33 -12.07 11.23 -11.73
N ASP A 34 -11.04 11.50 -12.54
CA ASP A 34 -11.15 11.89 -13.95
C ASP A 34 -12.10 13.08 -14.20
N GLY A 35 -12.06 14.08 -13.30
CA GLY A 35 -12.87 15.30 -13.39
C GLY A 35 -14.36 15.10 -13.13
N LEU A 36 -14.77 13.92 -12.66
CA LEU A 36 -16.15 13.60 -12.31
C LEU A 36 -16.29 13.26 -10.81
N PRO A 37 -17.41 13.60 -10.16
CA PRO A 37 -17.69 13.22 -8.78
C PRO A 37 -17.56 11.72 -8.55
N LEU A 38 -16.84 11.30 -7.50
CA LEU A 38 -16.66 9.89 -7.17
C LEU A 38 -17.28 9.56 -5.80
N CYS A 39 -16.86 10.26 -4.74
CA CYS A 39 -17.33 10.00 -3.39
C CYS A 39 -17.17 11.22 -2.47
N ARG A 40 -17.63 11.08 -1.22
CA ARG A 40 -17.53 12.06 -0.14
C ARG A 40 -17.04 11.35 1.11
N ILE A 41 -15.97 11.85 1.70
CA ILE A 41 -15.32 11.25 2.87
C ILE A 41 -15.65 12.03 4.12
N THR A 42 -16.10 11.35 5.17
CA THR A 42 -16.41 11.93 6.46
C THR A 42 -15.14 12.13 7.30
N ALA A 43 -15.22 12.99 8.31
CA ALA A 43 -14.11 13.20 9.24
C ALA A 43 -13.74 11.95 10.05
N ASP A 44 -14.57 10.89 10.06
CA ASP A 44 -14.27 9.59 10.67
C ASP A 44 -13.69 8.54 9.71
N GLY A 45 -13.48 8.90 8.44
CA GLY A 45 -12.93 8.00 7.41
C GLY A 45 -13.99 7.17 6.69
N GLY A 46 -15.27 7.37 6.97
CA GLY A 46 -16.37 6.77 6.24
C GLY A 46 -16.51 7.37 4.84
N VAL A 47 -16.84 6.54 3.86
CA VAL A 47 -17.01 6.95 2.47
C VAL A 47 -18.47 6.82 2.06
N ARG A 48 -18.99 7.88 1.42
CA ARG A 48 -20.35 7.95 0.88
C ARG A 48 -20.28 8.26 -0.60
N TYR A 49 -21.07 7.56 -1.41
CA TYR A 49 -21.13 7.78 -2.85
C TYR A 49 -22.55 7.50 -3.35
N TRP A 50 -22.87 8.03 -4.53
CA TRP A 50 -24.09 7.70 -5.22
C TRP A 50 -23.83 6.53 -6.17
N GLN A 51 -24.80 5.64 -6.34
CA GLN A 51 -24.69 4.49 -7.25
C GLN A 51 -24.36 4.92 -8.70
N VAL A 52 -24.85 6.10 -9.12
CA VAL A 52 -24.54 6.66 -10.44
C VAL A 52 -23.06 7.04 -10.60
N ASP A 53 -22.38 7.40 -9.52
CA ASP A 53 -20.97 7.84 -9.55
C ASP A 53 -19.98 6.66 -9.59
N VAL A 54 -20.46 5.43 -9.37
CA VAL A 54 -19.68 4.18 -9.40
C VAL A 54 -20.29 3.16 -10.37
N ALA A 55 -21.01 3.63 -11.39
CA ALA A 55 -21.78 2.77 -12.29
C ALA A 55 -20.96 1.86 -13.22
N THR A 56 -19.63 2.01 -13.26
CA THR A 56 -18.73 1.16 -14.05
C THR A 56 -17.72 0.46 -13.15
N PRO A 57 -17.21 -0.73 -13.53
CA PRO A 57 -16.23 -1.46 -12.73
C PRO A 57 -14.96 -0.66 -12.42
N GLU A 58 -14.53 0.20 -13.35
CA GLU A 58 -13.37 1.07 -13.16
C GLU A 58 -13.62 2.10 -12.07
N ARG A 59 -14.82 2.68 -12.03
CA ARG A 59 -15.21 3.69 -11.04
C ARG A 59 -15.50 3.06 -9.68
N GLU A 60 -16.05 1.85 -9.66
CA GLU A 60 -16.19 1.05 -8.44
C GLU A 60 -14.82 0.81 -7.80
N ARG A 61 -13.84 0.30 -8.56
CA ARG A 61 -12.46 0.13 -8.09
C ARG A 61 -11.82 1.44 -7.64
N ALA A 62 -12.04 2.53 -8.36
CA ALA A 62 -11.53 3.84 -7.94
C ALA A 62 -12.13 4.27 -6.60
N CYS A 63 -13.41 4.01 -6.36
CA CYS A 63 -14.08 4.29 -5.09
C CYS A 63 -13.57 3.39 -3.96
N GLU A 64 -13.29 2.10 -4.24
CA GLU A 64 -12.64 1.19 -3.31
C GLU A 64 -11.25 1.70 -2.92
N ARG A 65 -10.40 2.10 -3.88
CA ARG A 65 -9.08 2.68 -3.59
C ARG A 65 -9.18 3.95 -2.73
N ALA A 66 -10.13 4.84 -3.02
CA ALA A 66 -10.35 6.04 -2.21
C ALA A 66 -10.80 5.68 -0.77
N THR A 67 -11.58 4.60 -0.62
CA THR A 67 -12.01 4.07 0.67
C THR A 67 -10.86 3.47 1.46
N ASP A 68 -10.04 2.63 0.83
CA ASP A 68 -8.85 2.04 1.45
C ASP A 68 -7.86 3.11 1.89
N LEU A 69 -7.71 4.17 1.08
CA LEU A 69 -6.86 5.30 1.43
C LEU A 69 -7.42 6.07 2.64
N ALA A 70 -8.73 6.36 2.65
CA ALA A 70 -9.38 7.02 3.79
C ALA A 70 -9.21 6.21 5.09
N CYS A 71 -9.41 4.89 5.02
CA CYS A 71 -9.21 3.96 6.13
C CYS A 71 -7.75 3.96 6.60
N THR A 72 -6.80 3.88 5.67
CA THR A 72 -5.37 3.87 5.95
C THR A 72 -4.93 5.15 6.65
N VAL A 73 -5.31 6.31 6.09
CA VAL A 73 -5.02 7.64 6.68
C VAL A 73 -5.65 7.76 8.07
N ARG A 74 -6.89 7.29 8.22
CA ARG A 74 -7.59 7.30 9.50
C ARG A 74 -6.86 6.46 10.54
N GLU A 75 -6.43 5.25 10.18
CA GLU A 75 -5.72 4.33 11.05
C GLU A 75 -4.44 4.97 11.59
N TYR A 76 -3.52 5.37 10.71
CA TYR A 76 -2.22 5.84 11.18
C TYR A 76 -2.30 7.21 11.85
N MET A 77 -3.20 8.10 11.45
CA MET A 77 -3.33 9.40 12.11
C MET A 77 -3.90 9.25 13.53
N THR A 78 -4.81 8.29 13.73
CA THR A 78 -5.34 7.97 15.06
C THR A 78 -4.24 7.41 15.96
N LEU A 79 -3.40 6.51 15.43
CA LEU A 79 -2.24 5.98 16.16
C LEU A 79 -1.23 7.08 16.48
N LEU A 80 -0.93 7.95 15.51
CA LEU A 80 0.03 9.03 15.65
C LEU A 80 -0.37 10.04 16.74
N GLU A 81 -1.66 10.38 16.81
CA GLU A 81 -2.20 11.29 17.84
C GLU A 81 -2.03 10.73 19.26
N GLN A 82 -2.19 9.41 19.42
CA GLN A 82 -2.13 8.72 20.70
C GLN A 82 -0.71 8.27 21.08
N ALA A 83 0.15 8.11 20.08
CA ALA A 83 1.50 7.60 20.24
C ALA A 83 2.36 8.53 21.12
N PRO A 84 3.10 8.02 22.11
CA PRO A 84 4.03 8.85 22.89
C PRO A 84 5.24 9.29 22.05
N PRO A 85 5.96 10.35 22.46
CA PRO A 85 7.25 10.69 21.85
C PRO A 85 8.23 9.51 21.98
N LEU A 86 8.90 9.17 20.89
CA LEU A 86 9.98 8.19 20.89
C LEU A 86 11.25 8.84 21.47
N GLN A 87 11.79 8.25 22.53
CA GLN A 87 13.01 8.71 23.18
C GLN A 87 14.14 7.72 22.94
N ALA A 88 15.19 8.18 22.28
CA ALA A 88 16.42 7.43 22.09
C ALA A 88 17.61 8.40 22.06
N GLN A 89 18.79 7.91 22.45
CA GLN A 89 20.02 8.68 22.38
C GLN A 89 20.26 9.15 20.94
N SER A 90 20.57 10.45 20.79
CA SER A 90 20.82 11.10 19.50
C SER A 90 19.64 11.18 18.53
N LEU A 91 18.44 10.72 18.92
CA LEU A 91 17.24 10.95 18.11
C LEU A 91 16.78 12.40 18.30
N THR A 92 16.70 13.13 17.19
CA THR A 92 16.21 14.51 17.17
C THR A 92 14.98 14.61 16.27
N GLY A 93 14.04 15.50 16.61
CA GLY A 93 12.77 15.64 15.91
C GLY A 93 11.60 14.99 16.64
N ASP A 94 10.40 15.25 16.15
CA ASP A 94 9.14 14.77 16.73
C ASP A 94 8.77 13.39 16.17
N TYR A 95 9.55 12.37 16.53
CA TYR A 95 9.22 10.98 16.24
C TYR A 95 8.26 10.44 17.29
N ARG A 96 7.19 9.79 16.85
CA ARG A 96 6.16 9.17 17.70
C ARG A 96 6.26 7.66 17.61
N LEU A 97 6.21 7.00 18.75
CA LEU A 97 6.30 5.55 18.84
C LEU A 97 4.93 4.91 18.54
N LEU A 98 4.76 4.35 17.35
CA LEU A 98 3.52 3.66 16.97
C LEU A 98 3.49 2.22 17.50
N ALA A 99 4.62 1.50 17.44
CA ALA A 99 4.74 0.14 17.99
C ALA A 99 6.19 -0.17 18.40
N ASP A 100 6.35 -0.97 19.46
CA ASP A 100 7.62 -1.53 19.90
C ASP A 100 7.43 -3.02 20.23
N PHE A 101 8.14 -3.89 19.52
CA PHE A 101 8.09 -5.32 19.78
C PHE A 101 9.39 -6.02 19.40
N ASN A 102 9.86 -6.94 20.25
CA ASN A 102 11.02 -7.80 20.01
C ASN A 102 12.30 -7.07 19.52
N GLY A 103 12.50 -5.85 20.02
CA GLY A 103 13.66 -5.04 19.66
C GLY A 103 13.50 -4.26 18.34
N ALA A 104 12.38 -4.39 17.64
CA ALA A 104 12.02 -3.54 16.51
C ALA A 104 11.05 -2.43 16.96
N VAL A 105 11.12 -1.29 16.27
CA VAL A 105 10.29 -0.11 16.48
C VAL A 105 9.62 0.27 15.16
N LEU A 106 8.34 0.60 15.20
CA LEU A 106 7.66 1.37 14.17
C LEU A 106 7.37 2.76 14.72
N ALA A 107 7.91 3.78 14.05
CA ALA A 107 7.73 5.17 14.39
C ALA A 107 7.08 5.94 13.24
N ALA A 108 6.47 7.07 13.59
CA ALA A 108 5.98 8.04 12.62
C ALA A 108 6.51 9.44 12.94
N HIS A 109 6.75 10.22 11.89
CA HIS A 109 7.26 11.57 11.97
C HIS A 109 6.38 12.49 11.12
N PRO A 110 5.62 13.41 11.72
CA PRO A 110 4.87 14.42 10.97
C PRO A 110 5.82 15.34 10.22
N THR A 111 5.64 15.49 8.92
CA THR A 111 6.42 16.41 8.08
C THR A 111 5.51 17.43 7.39
N ARG A 112 6.08 18.41 6.69
CA ARG A 112 5.31 19.35 5.85
C ARG A 112 4.65 18.68 4.65
N LEU A 113 5.13 17.51 4.24
CA LEU A 113 4.63 16.75 3.10
C LEU A 113 3.76 15.55 3.55
N GLY A 114 3.33 15.55 4.81
CA GLY A 114 2.57 14.45 5.41
C GLY A 114 3.41 13.56 6.31
N VAL A 115 2.92 12.37 6.64
CA VAL A 115 3.57 11.49 7.64
C VAL A 115 4.65 10.61 7.00
N GLN A 116 5.86 10.66 7.55
CA GLN A 116 6.92 9.70 7.24
C GLN A 116 6.88 8.58 8.28
N PHE A 117 7.00 7.33 7.83
CA PHE A 117 7.11 6.17 8.72
C PHE A 117 8.54 5.65 8.71
N VAL A 118 9.01 5.19 9.86
CA VAL A 118 10.37 4.66 10.00
C VAL A 118 10.33 3.42 10.86
N THR A 119 11.06 2.39 10.46
CA THR A 119 11.32 1.24 11.31
C THR A 119 12.77 1.22 11.74
N TRP A 120 13.02 0.89 13.01
CA TRP A 120 14.37 0.78 13.57
C TRP A 120 14.53 -0.50 14.38
N ASP A 121 15.77 -0.92 14.57
CA ASP A 121 16.12 -1.86 15.64
C ASP A 121 16.68 -1.08 16.83
N TRP A 122 16.26 -1.43 18.04
CA TRP A 122 16.90 -0.97 19.26
C TRP A 122 18.36 -1.46 19.33
N SER A 123 19.21 -0.65 19.94
CA SER A 123 20.50 -1.13 20.46
C SER A 123 20.30 -2.21 21.51
N PHE A 124 21.34 -3.00 21.74
CA PHE A 124 21.29 -4.11 22.71
C PHE A 124 20.87 -3.64 24.12
N ASP A 125 21.31 -2.45 24.53
CA ASP A 125 20.96 -1.80 25.80
C ASP A 125 19.65 -0.98 25.75
N ARG A 126 18.97 -0.95 24.59
CA ARG A 126 17.74 -0.18 24.30
C ARG A 126 17.83 1.32 24.62
N THR A 127 19.02 1.89 24.46
CA THR A 127 19.24 3.32 24.66
C THR A 127 19.30 4.10 23.35
N GLY A 128 19.68 3.46 22.25
CA GLY A 128 19.81 4.06 20.92
C GLY A 128 19.08 3.26 19.84
N LEU A 129 18.95 3.84 18.67
CA LEU A 129 18.36 3.22 17.49
C LEU A 129 19.45 2.92 16.46
N ASN A 130 19.39 1.75 15.85
CA ASN A 130 20.36 1.26 14.87
C ASN A 130 19.80 1.38 13.44
N GLN A 131 19.99 0.35 12.62
CA GLN A 131 19.58 0.30 11.20
C GLN A 131 18.13 0.77 11.05
N GLY A 132 17.88 1.70 10.13
CA GLY A 132 16.57 2.30 9.91
C GLY A 132 16.12 2.16 8.47
N ASN A 133 14.87 1.75 8.25
CA ASN A 133 14.22 1.79 6.94
C ASN A 133 13.19 2.91 6.96
N TYR A 134 13.25 3.79 5.96
CA TYR A 134 12.43 5.00 5.89
C TYR A 134 11.40 4.84 4.78
N PHE A 135 10.15 5.05 5.13
CA PHE A 135 8.98 4.90 4.26
C PHE A 135 8.30 6.25 4.14
N GLN A 136 8.60 6.92 3.03
CA GLN A 136 7.89 8.11 2.61
C GLN A 136 6.49 7.65 2.18
N GLU A 137 5.46 8.01 2.94
CA GLU A 137 4.05 7.90 2.50
C GLU A 137 3.53 6.47 2.29
N ASN A 138 4.36 5.46 2.59
CA ASN A 138 4.05 4.04 2.45
C ASN A 138 3.87 3.37 3.83
N TYR A 139 2.72 3.63 4.45
CA TYR A 139 2.37 3.07 5.76
C TYR A 139 2.28 1.54 5.74
N ALA A 140 1.73 0.95 4.67
CA ALA A 140 1.60 -0.49 4.52
C ALA A 140 2.97 -1.18 4.48
N GLY A 141 3.91 -0.63 3.71
CA GLY A 141 5.30 -1.10 3.65
C GLY A 141 6.00 -1.00 5.01
N ALA A 142 5.78 0.09 5.76
CA ALA A 142 6.32 0.23 7.11
C ALA A 142 5.75 -0.80 8.09
N LYS A 143 4.44 -1.10 8.03
CA LYS A 143 3.81 -2.17 8.83
C LYS A 143 4.40 -3.54 8.50
N GLN A 144 4.56 -3.84 7.22
CA GLN A 144 5.13 -5.12 6.78
C GLN A 144 6.58 -5.26 7.21
N ASP A 145 7.40 -4.23 7.01
CA ASP A 145 8.81 -4.22 7.42
C ASP A 145 8.95 -4.38 8.94
N PHE A 146 8.14 -3.65 9.72
CA PHE A 146 8.08 -3.83 11.17
C PHE A 146 7.72 -5.27 11.55
N ALA A 147 6.69 -5.86 10.93
CA ALA A 147 6.25 -7.21 11.23
C ALA A 147 7.34 -8.26 10.97
N ILE A 148 8.14 -8.08 9.91
CA ILE A 148 9.29 -8.94 9.60
C ILE A 148 10.40 -8.74 10.63
N ARG A 149 10.81 -7.50 10.89
CA ARG A 149 11.93 -7.18 11.81
C ARG A 149 11.62 -7.60 13.24
N ALA A 150 10.37 -7.41 13.66
CA ALA A 150 9.88 -7.83 14.97
C ALA A 150 9.71 -9.36 15.08
N GLY A 151 9.85 -10.11 13.98
CA GLY A 151 9.69 -11.57 13.96
C GLY A 151 8.23 -12.04 14.07
N LEU A 152 7.26 -11.16 13.81
CA LEU A 152 5.83 -11.52 13.77
C LEU A 152 5.48 -12.31 12.51
N ILE A 153 6.23 -12.10 11.43
CA ILE A 153 6.10 -12.84 10.17
C ILE A 153 7.48 -13.36 9.75
N SER A 154 7.55 -14.62 9.31
CA SER A 154 8.79 -15.17 8.77
C SER A 154 9.10 -14.56 7.40
N LYS A 155 10.29 -13.96 7.25
CA LYS A 155 10.76 -13.43 5.97
C LYS A 155 10.76 -14.48 4.85
N GLN A 156 10.92 -15.76 5.19
CA GLN A 156 10.93 -16.87 4.21
C GLN A 156 9.54 -17.15 3.62
N GLN A 157 8.47 -16.66 4.26
CA GLN A 157 7.09 -16.82 3.80
C GLN A 157 6.61 -15.63 2.96
N ILE A 158 7.47 -14.62 2.76
CA ILE A 158 7.12 -13.40 2.05
C ILE A 158 7.81 -13.40 0.69
N PHE A 159 7.00 -13.29 -0.36
CA PHE A 159 7.48 -13.07 -1.72
C PHE A 159 7.53 -11.57 -2.01
N ASN A 160 8.60 -11.11 -2.65
CA ASN A 160 8.65 -9.76 -3.17
C ASN A 160 7.78 -9.62 -4.43
N GLN A 161 7.56 -8.40 -4.91
CA GLN A 161 6.65 -8.15 -6.03
C GLN A 161 7.08 -8.87 -7.32
N GLU A 162 8.38 -8.94 -7.62
CA GLU A 162 8.90 -9.64 -8.81
C GLU A 162 8.66 -11.16 -8.71
N GLN A 163 8.85 -11.73 -7.51
CA GLN A 163 8.55 -13.13 -7.24
C GLN A 163 7.06 -13.43 -7.39
N LEU A 164 6.18 -12.55 -6.91
CA LEU A 164 4.73 -12.70 -7.10
C LEU A 164 4.33 -12.62 -8.58
N ILE A 165 4.93 -11.70 -9.35
CA ILE A 165 4.73 -11.59 -10.80
C ILE A 165 5.12 -12.90 -11.50
N GLU A 166 6.29 -13.44 -11.16
CA GLU A 166 6.79 -14.67 -11.78
C GLU A 166 5.93 -15.89 -11.41
N ILE A 167 5.51 -16.00 -10.15
CA ILE A 167 4.59 -17.05 -9.70
C ILE A 167 3.27 -16.95 -10.47
N TYR A 168 2.73 -15.74 -10.64
CA TYR A 168 1.49 -15.53 -11.39
C TYR A 168 1.62 -15.96 -12.85
N ARG A 169 2.72 -15.61 -13.52
CA ARG A 169 3.04 -16.04 -14.89
C ARG A 169 3.11 -17.55 -15.02
N CYS A 170 3.87 -18.19 -14.14
CA CYS A 170 3.99 -19.64 -14.12
C CYS A 170 2.61 -20.32 -13.93
N CYS A 171 1.72 -19.72 -13.14
CA CYS A 171 0.35 -20.19 -12.98
C CYS A 171 -0.45 -20.07 -14.29
N SER A 172 -0.38 -18.92 -14.98
CA SER A 172 -1.04 -18.71 -16.28
C SER A 172 -0.54 -19.72 -17.32
N ASP A 173 0.77 -19.84 -17.48
CA ASP A 173 1.39 -20.76 -18.44
C ASP A 173 0.97 -22.21 -18.18
N THR A 174 0.86 -22.61 -16.91
CA THR A 174 0.44 -23.97 -16.53
C THR A 174 -1.03 -24.24 -16.88
N LEU A 175 -1.91 -23.25 -16.70
CA LEU A 175 -3.33 -23.38 -17.05
C LEU A 175 -3.55 -23.39 -18.56
N ASP A 176 -2.76 -22.62 -19.32
CA ASP A 176 -2.90 -22.49 -20.78
C ASP A 176 -2.20 -23.61 -21.56
N ALA A 177 -1.19 -24.27 -20.98
CA ALA A 177 -0.42 -25.33 -21.63
C ALA A 177 -1.21 -26.64 -21.88
N GLY A 178 -2.43 -26.76 -21.38
CA GLY A 178 -3.29 -27.93 -21.61
C GLY A 178 -2.81 -29.20 -20.92
N TYR A 179 -2.12 -29.08 -19.78
CA TYR A 179 -1.75 -30.23 -18.95
C TYR A 179 -2.99 -30.95 -18.38
N ASP A 180 -2.88 -32.27 -18.18
CA ASP A 180 -3.89 -33.07 -17.47
C ASP A 180 -3.84 -32.77 -15.96
N LEU A 181 -4.33 -31.60 -15.57
CA LEU A 181 -4.47 -31.19 -14.18
C LEU A 181 -5.69 -31.86 -13.55
N THR A 182 -5.56 -32.31 -12.31
CA THR A 182 -6.73 -32.65 -11.50
C THR A 182 -7.53 -31.40 -11.17
N ALA A 183 -8.84 -31.54 -10.92
CA ALA A 183 -9.69 -30.42 -10.53
C ALA A 183 -9.19 -29.69 -9.26
N GLU A 184 -8.56 -30.41 -8.33
CA GLU A 184 -7.97 -29.81 -7.13
C GLU A 184 -6.71 -28.98 -7.44
N GLN A 185 -5.85 -29.45 -8.33
CA GLN A 185 -4.68 -28.71 -8.77
C GLN A 185 -5.07 -27.44 -9.52
N GLU A 186 -6.02 -27.54 -10.46
CA GLU A 186 -6.51 -26.38 -11.19
C GLU A 186 -7.11 -25.32 -10.24
N LYS A 187 -7.94 -25.76 -9.29
CA LYS A 187 -8.50 -24.89 -8.25
C LYS A 187 -7.41 -24.23 -7.40
N CYS A 188 -6.37 -24.98 -7.04
CA CYS A 188 -5.25 -24.45 -6.27
C CYS A 188 -4.50 -23.35 -7.05
N ILE A 189 -4.16 -23.61 -8.32
CA ILE A 189 -3.44 -22.66 -9.18
C ILE A 189 -4.27 -21.38 -9.39
N ARG A 190 -5.58 -21.51 -9.67
CA ARG A 190 -6.48 -20.36 -9.79
C ARG A 190 -6.58 -19.59 -8.47
N GLY A 191 -6.64 -20.28 -7.33
CA GLY A 191 -6.63 -19.66 -6.01
C GLY A 191 -5.34 -18.88 -5.72
N VAL A 192 -4.19 -19.36 -6.18
CA VAL A 192 -2.92 -18.60 -6.10
C VAL A 192 -3.00 -17.32 -6.92
N GLN A 193 -3.51 -17.39 -8.16
CA GLN A 193 -3.68 -16.19 -9.01
C GLN A 193 -4.61 -15.16 -8.36
N GLU A 194 -5.74 -15.61 -7.78
CA GLU A 194 -6.68 -14.73 -7.07
C GLU A 194 -6.01 -14.06 -5.85
N GLN A 195 -5.25 -14.81 -5.05
CA GLN A 195 -4.54 -14.23 -3.91
C GLN A 195 -3.50 -13.19 -4.34
N ILE A 196 -2.75 -13.47 -5.40
CA ILE A 196 -1.75 -12.53 -5.93
C ILE A 196 -2.45 -11.29 -6.50
N ALA A 197 -3.56 -11.45 -7.20
CA ALA A 197 -4.35 -10.35 -7.76
C ALA A 197 -4.84 -9.37 -6.69
N ILE A 198 -5.24 -9.90 -5.53
CA ILE A 198 -5.67 -9.10 -4.38
C ILE A 198 -4.47 -8.46 -3.67
N ALA A 199 -3.39 -9.23 -3.45
CA ALA A 199 -2.25 -8.77 -2.67
C ALA A 199 -1.33 -7.79 -3.42
N ALA A 200 -1.31 -7.83 -4.75
CA ALA A 200 -0.43 -7.02 -5.58
C ALA A 200 -1.12 -6.63 -6.91
N PRO A 201 -2.12 -5.73 -6.90
CA PRO A 201 -2.82 -5.31 -8.12
C PRO A 201 -1.87 -4.65 -9.15
N ASP A 202 -0.92 -3.83 -8.70
CA ASP A 202 0.07 -3.18 -9.58
C ASP A 202 0.98 -4.20 -10.29
N ALA A 203 1.20 -5.37 -9.68
CA ALA A 203 1.96 -6.44 -10.32
C ALA A 203 1.22 -6.98 -11.55
N LEU A 204 -0.11 -7.06 -11.51
CA LEU A 204 -0.92 -7.46 -12.65
C LEU A 204 -0.94 -6.41 -13.75
N GLU A 205 -0.97 -5.12 -13.40
CA GLU A 205 -0.87 -4.04 -14.37
C GLU A 205 0.45 -4.11 -15.14
N ARG A 206 1.57 -4.30 -14.43
CA ARG A 206 2.89 -4.51 -15.06
C ARG A 206 2.95 -5.75 -15.95
N ILE A 207 2.30 -6.84 -15.55
CA ILE A 207 2.19 -8.04 -16.41
C ILE A 207 1.47 -7.69 -17.70
N ARG A 208 0.33 -7.00 -17.63
CA ARG A 208 -0.45 -6.58 -18.80
C ARG A 208 0.33 -5.63 -19.71
N GLU A 209 1.06 -4.68 -19.14
CA GLU A 209 1.92 -3.76 -19.90
C GLU A 209 3.04 -4.49 -20.65
N GLN A 210 3.68 -5.48 -19.99
CA GLN A 210 4.75 -6.28 -20.59
C GLN A 210 4.23 -7.25 -21.66
N GLU A 211 3.01 -7.78 -21.52
CA GLU A 211 2.36 -8.62 -22.53
C GLU A 211 1.91 -7.80 -23.76
N GLN A 212 1.57 -6.51 -23.58
CA GLN A 212 1.20 -5.60 -24.67
C GLN A 212 2.40 -5.05 -25.46
N HIS A 213 3.60 -5.07 -24.87
CA HIS A 213 4.85 -4.72 -25.54
C HIS A 213 5.78 -5.94 -25.63
N PRO A 214 5.51 -6.90 -26.55
CA PRO A 214 6.46 -7.95 -26.83
C PRO A 214 7.77 -7.29 -27.28
N MET A 215 8.86 -7.59 -26.56
CA MET A 215 10.21 -7.19 -26.95
C MET A 215 10.42 -7.59 -28.42
N GLU A 216 10.69 -6.62 -29.30
CA GLU A 216 11.02 -6.92 -30.70
C GLU A 216 12.20 -7.91 -30.71
N PRO A 217 12.10 -9.02 -31.46
CA PRO A 217 13.17 -10.01 -31.51
C PRO A 217 14.44 -9.32 -32.01
N TYR A 218 15.50 -9.42 -31.22
CA TYR A 218 16.83 -8.93 -31.58
C TYR A 218 17.33 -9.77 -32.76
N ASN A 219 17.08 -9.29 -33.99
CA ASN A 219 17.63 -9.86 -35.20
C ASN A 219 19.16 -9.70 -35.15
N GLN A 220 19.86 -10.75 -34.71
CA GLN A 220 21.28 -10.88 -35.00
C GLN A 220 21.40 -11.27 -36.48
N GLU A 221 21.66 -10.28 -37.33
CA GLU A 221 22.12 -10.54 -38.69
C GLU A 221 23.44 -11.35 -38.61
N PRO A 222 23.56 -12.46 -39.36
CA PRO A 222 24.82 -13.20 -39.42
C PRO A 222 25.84 -12.37 -40.19
N ILE A 223 26.92 -12.00 -39.51
CA ILE A 223 28.11 -11.40 -40.13
C ILE A 223 28.78 -12.49 -40.98
N MET A 224 28.84 -12.29 -42.30
CA MET A 224 29.72 -13.02 -43.22
C MET A 224 31.17 -12.57 -43.06
#